data_AF-A0A6H5JDE0-F1
#
_entry.id   AF-A0A6H5JDE0-F1
#
_cell.length_a   1.000
_cell.length_b   1.000
_cell.length_c   1.000
_cell.angle_alpha   90.00
_cell.angle_beta   90.00
_cell.angle_gamma   90.00
#
_symmetry.space_group_name_H-M   'P 1'
#
loop_
_entity.id
_entity.type
_entity.pdbx_description
1 polymer ?
#
loop_
_entity_poly.entity_id
_entity_poly.type
_entity_poly.pdbx_seq_one_letter_code
_entity_poly.pdbx_strand_id
1 'polypeptide(L)'
;MGFGQTFNQSIVGVLRPVSLHNLFFGDSVNRPISAVEWPVSLQEVWFEDHFNQHILGVVWPDSLQNLGHQFSKTIVGVGWPASLQKPSFGDRFNKPIARVSWSPFLQQLLFGCYFNQTITGIKLPDSLQQLSFGDRINQPIAGIGWPASLPQLCFGCFFNQPITGVVWPALLRQLSFGDQFNQAIIGVVLPDSLQQLSFGLNFTNRSRESCGLGPCSNCRLGTAFTSPSSKYCGRLV
;
A
#
# COMPACT_ATOMS: atom_id res chain seq x y z
N MET A 1 19.78 -14.22 7.31
CA MET A 1 19.53 -15.66 7.60
C MET A 1 18.25 -16.06 6.91
N GLY A 2 18.17 -17.28 6.39
CA GLY A 2 16.96 -17.76 5.72
C GLY A 2 16.62 -19.17 6.19
N PHE A 3 15.33 -19.43 6.39
CA PHE A 3 14.82 -20.79 6.55
C PHE A 3 14.46 -21.35 5.17
N GLY A 4 14.83 -22.61 4.92
CA GLY A 4 14.58 -23.25 3.62
C GLY A 4 13.10 -23.41 3.30
N GLN A 5 12.81 -23.68 2.03
CA GLN A 5 11.45 -23.75 1.47
C GLN A 5 10.49 -24.72 2.19
N THR A 6 11.03 -25.80 2.74
CA THR A 6 10.26 -26.85 3.43
C THR A 6 10.25 -26.69 4.96
N PHE A 7 10.90 -25.66 5.50
CA PHE A 7 10.97 -25.44 6.93
C PHE A 7 9.59 -25.03 7.46
N ASN A 8 9.04 -25.79 8.42
CA ASN A 8 7.76 -25.50 9.07
C ASN A 8 7.75 -25.91 10.55
N GLN A 9 8.90 -25.70 11.21
CA GLN A 9 9.09 -25.96 12.63
C GLN A 9 8.92 -24.66 13.44
N SER A 10 8.79 -24.79 14.76
CA SER A 10 8.78 -23.62 15.66
C SER A 10 10.12 -22.91 15.61
N ILE A 11 10.08 -21.57 15.65
CA ILE A 11 11.26 -20.70 15.71
C ILE A 11 11.43 -20.01 17.06
N VAL A 12 10.58 -20.36 18.04
CA VAL A 12 10.69 -19.88 19.41
C VAL A 12 12.03 -20.32 20.00
N GLY A 13 12.83 -19.36 20.49
CA GLY A 13 14.15 -19.61 21.06
C GLY A 13 15.26 -19.93 20.04
N VAL A 14 14.96 -19.93 18.74
CA VAL A 14 15.92 -20.22 17.64
C VAL A 14 16.68 -18.98 17.18
N LEU A 15 16.03 -17.81 17.20
CA LEU A 15 16.59 -16.54 16.70
C LEU A 15 17.54 -15.89 17.70
N ARG A 16 18.70 -16.52 17.94
CA ARG A 16 19.71 -16.07 18.92
C ARG A 16 20.74 -15.05 18.43
N PRO A 17 21.07 -14.89 17.13
CA PRO A 17 22.09 -13.92 16.74
C PRO A 17 21.56 -12.49 16.89
N VAL A 18 22.11 -11.75 17.85
CA VAL A 18 21.80 -10.32 18.08
C VAL A 18 22.26 -9.40 16.96
N SER A 19 23.04 -9.90 16.00
CA SER A 19 23.51 -9.18 14.81
C SER A 19 22.69 -9.49 13.56
N LEU A 20 21.58 -10.22 13.68
CA LEU A 20 20.74 -10.56 12.55
C LEU A 20 19.94 -9.33 12.09
N HIS A 21 20.18 -8.88 10.87
CA HIS A 21 19.48 -7.73 10.27
C HIS A 21 18.30 -8.16 9.38
N ASN A 22 18.48 -9.25 8.62
CA ASN A 22 17.48 -9.70 7.64
C ASN A 22 17.13 -11.17 7.88
N LEU A 23 15.83 -11.45 7.90
CA LEU A 23 15.30 -12.80 8.10
C LEU A 23 14.25 -13.14 7.04
N PHE A 24 14.46 -14.27 6.37
CA PHE A 24 13.60 -14.77 5.31
C PHE A 24 13.03 -16.14 5.71
N PHE A 25 11.73 -16.33 5.53
CA PHE A 25 11.03 -17.57 5.73
C PHE A 25 10.52 -18.08 4.39
N GLY A 26 11.00 -19.25 3.97
CA GLY A 26 10.52 -19.92 2.77
C GLY A 26 9.07 -20.36 2.87
N ASP A 27 8.55 -20.90 1.77
CA ASP A 27 7.12 -21.14 1.52
C ASP A 27 6.38 -21.86 2.64
N SER A 28 6.98 -22.87 3.28
CA SER A 28 6.23 -23.78 4.16
C SER A 28 5.97 -23.23 5.57
N VAL A 29 6.57 -22.11 5.98
CA VAL A 29 6.43 -21.60 7.36
C VAL A 29 5.00 -21.10 7.59
N ASN A 30 4.28 -21.79 8.47
CA ASN A 30 2.91 -21.38 8.82
C ASN A 30 2.58 -21.70 10.29
N ARG A 31 3.54 -21.45 11.19
CA ARG A 31 3.38 -21.59 12.64
C ARG A 31 3.15 -20.23 13.31
N PRO A 32 2.43 -20.17 14.45
CA PRO A 32 2.25 -18.92 15.19
C PRO A 32 3.59 -18.31 15.59
N ILE A 33 3.70 -16.98 15.49
CA ILE A 33 4.93 -16.24 15.79
C ILE A 33 4.77 -15.25 16.96
N SER A 34 3.65 -15.32 17.70
CA SER A 34 3.38 -14.41 18.82
C SER A 34 4.36 -14.56 19.98
N ALA A 35 4.93 -15.76 20.19
CA ALA A 35 5.90 -16.05 21.23
C ALA A 35 7.37 -15.96 20.75
N VAL A 36 7.61 -15.39 19.56
CA VAL A 36 8.96 -15.29 19.00
C VAL A 36 9.66 -14.06 19.56
N GLU A 37 10.81 -14.29 20.17
CA GLU A 37 11.75 -13.22 20.54
C GLU A 37 12.58 -12.85 19.31
N TRP A 38 12.28 -11.69 18.73
CA TRP A 38 12.97 -11.20 17.54
C TRP A 38 14.30 -10.52 17.92
N PRO A 39 15.39 -10.71 17.15
CA PRO A 39 16.64 -10.01 17.38
C PRO A 39 16.45 -8.48 17.34
N VAL A 40 17.05 -7.78 18.29
CA VAL A 40 16.92 -6.32 18.44
C VAL A 40 17.55 -5.51 17.30
N SER A 41 18.40 -6.12 16.47
CA SER A 41 18.98 -5.51 15.28
C SER A 41 18.18 -5.78 14.00
N LEU A 42 17.08 -6.53 14.09
CA LEU A 42 16.36 -7.01 12.93
C LEU A 42 15.62 -5.87 12.24
N GLN A 43 16.00 -5.60 10.99
CA GLN A 43 15.45 -4.53 10.17
C GLN A 43 14.42 -5.05 9.19
N GLU A 44 14.55 -6.30 8.75
CA GLU A 44 13.70 -6.88 7.72
C GLU A 44 13.23 -8.30 8.05
N VAL A 45 11.94 -8.53 7.85
CA VAL A 45 11.33 -9.86 7.93
C VAL A 45 10.47 -10.12 6.70
N TRP A 46 10.73 -11.25 6.05
CA TRP A 46 10.00 -11.66 4.86
C TRP A 46 9.46 -13.08 5.01
N PHE A 47 8.15 -13.23 4.81
CA PHE A 47 7.45 -14.51 4.70
C PHE A 47 7.06 -14.75 3.24
N GLU A 48 7.33 -15.94 2.73
CA GLU A 48 6.84 -16.38 1.41
C GLU A 48 5.38 -16.89 1.48
N ASP A 49 4.91 -17.62 0.46
CA ASP A 49 3.52 -17.56 0.03
C ASP A 49 2.48 -18.24 0.93
N HIS A 50 2.89 -19.13 1.83
CA HIS A 50 1.95 -19.89 2.66
C HIS A 50 1.86 -19.43 4.11
N PHE A 51 2.62 -18.41 4.53
CA PHE A 51 2.44 -17.86 5.87
C PHE A 51 1.08 -17.16 5.98
N ASN A 52 0.18 -17.72 6.80
CA ASN A 52 -1.17 -17.19 6.98
C ASN A 52 -1.63 -17.20 8.43
N GLN A 53 -0.69 -17.07 9.37
CA GLN A 53 -1.02 -16.91 10.78
C GLN A 53 -1.38 -15.46 11.10
N HIS A 54 -2.12 -15.27 12.20
CA HIS A 54 -2.35 -13.93 12.73
C HIS A 54 -1.06 -13.41 13.36
N ILE A 55 -0.85 -12.10 13.28
CA ILE A 55 0.28 -11.40 13.89
C ILE A 55 -0.15 -10.52 15.07
N LEU A 56 -1.36 -10.74 15.58
CA LEU A 56 -1.84 -10.08 16.78
C LEU A 56 -1.02 -10.56 17.98
N GLY A 57 -0.57 -9.61 18.81
CA GLY A 57 0.25 -9.90 19.99
C GLY A 57 1.72 -10.20 19.69
N VAL A 58 2.15 -10.12 18.42
CA VAL A 58 3.58 -10.18 18.09
C VAL A 58 4.26 -8.90 18.57
N VAL A 59 5.31 -9.04 19.36
CA VAL A 59 6.18 -7.94 19.78
C VAL A 59 7.31 -7.80 18.77
N TRP A 60 7.16 -6.89 17.81
CA TRP A 60 8.18 -6.62 16.82
C TRP A 60 9.36 -5.83 17.44
N PRO A 61 10.60 -6.02 16.95
CA PRO A 61 11.74 -5.25 17.43
C PRO A 61 11.66 -3.80 16.94
N ASP A 62 12.11 -2.85 17.76
CA ASP A 62 12.09 -1.41 17.48
C ASP A 62 12.96 -0.99 16.28
N SER A 63 13.79 -1.90 15.76
CA SER A 63 14.61 -1.70 14.57
C SER A 63 13.89 -2.11 13.27
N LEU A 64 12.73 -2.76 13.34
CA LEU A 64 12.08 -3.33 12.16
C LEU A 64 11.54 -2.23 11.24
N GLN A 65 12.05 -2.18 10.02
CA GLN A 65 11.69 -1.19 9.01
C GLN A 65 10.79 -1.79 7.94
N ASN A 66 11.07 -3.03 7.54
CA ASN A 66 10.40 -3.68 6.42
C ASN A 66 9.81 -5.03 6.85
N LEU A 67 8.58 -5.28 6.44
CA LEU A 67 7.88 -6.53 6.71
C LEU A 67 7.06 -6.95 5.50
N GLY A 68 7.23 -8.17 4.99
CA GLY A 68 6.38 -8.78 3.94
C GLY A 68 6.30 -10.30 4.12
N HIS A 69 5.67 -11.14 3.31
CA HIS A 69 4.59 -11.03 2.33
C HIS A 69 3.50 -12.08 2.75
N GLN A 70 2.31 -12.01 2.13
CA GLN A 70 1.15 -12.93 2.32
C GLN A 70 0.34 -12.89 3.62
N PHE A 71 0.49 -11.83 4.43
CA PHE A 71 -0.53 -11.56 5.46
C PHE A 71 -1.91 -11.37 4.80
N SER A 72 -2.81 -12.34 4.98
CA SER A 72 -4.20 -12.25 4.54
C SER A 72 -5.21 -12.11 5.71
N LYS A 73 -4.69 -12.21 6.93
CA LYS A 73 -5.41 -12.03 8.20
C LYS A 73 -5.55 -10.55 8.56
N THR A 74 -6.41 -10.27 9.54
CA THR A 74 -6.59 -8.90 10.04
C THR A 74 -5.29 -8.35 10.64
N ILE A 75 -5.08 -7.05 10.46
CA ILE A 75 -3.96 -6.28 11.04
C ILE A 75 -4.44 -5.22 12.03
N VAL A 76 -5.74 -5.20 12.33
CA VAL A 76 -6.30 -4.32 13.36
C VAL A 76 -5.81 -4.80 14.74
N GLY A 77 -5.29 -3.88 15.54
CA GLY A 77 -4.72 -4.17 16.87
C GLY A 77 -3.29 -4.71 16.85
N VAL A 78 -2.66 -4.83 15.69
CA VAL A 78 -1.22 -5.16 15.61
C VAL A 78 -0.42 -3.99 16.14
N GLY A 79 0.48 -4.26 17.11
CA GLY A 79 1.43 -3.29 17.65
C GLY A 79 2.60 -3.12 16.69
N TRP A 80 2.40 -2.36 15.61
CA TRP A 80 3.49 -2.04 14.67
C TRP A 80 4.59 -1.24 15.36
N PRO A 81 5.88 -1.56 15.15
CA PRO A 81 6.97 -0.79 15.73
C PRO A 81 7.03 0.58 15.06
N ALA A 82 7.46 1.60 15.81
CA ALA A 82 7.52 2.97 15.31
C ALA A 82 8.44 3.09 14.09
N SER A 83 9.49 2.28 14.00
CA SER A 83 10.43 2.27 12.87
C SER A 83 9.88 1.73 11.56
N LEU A 84 8.68 1.11 11.55
CA LEU A 84 8.15 0.45 10.36
C LEU A 84 7.90 1.48 9.25
N GLN A 85 8.52 1.26 8.09
CA GLN A 85 8.47 2.15 6.95
C GLN A 85 7.67 1.56 5.77
N LYS A 86 7.83 0.26 5.51
CA LYS A 86 7.31 -0.39 4.29
C LYS A 86 6.73 -1.78 4.59
N PRO A 87 5.50 -1.86 5.12
CA PRO A 87 4.76 -3.11 5.18
C PRO A 87 4.29 -3.51 3.78
N SER A 88 4.47 -4.77 3.45
CA SER A 88 3.96 -5.41 2.24
C SER A 88 2.85 -6.38 2.60
N PHE A 89 1.67 -6.12 2.05
CA PHE A 89 0.51 -7.01 2.16
C PHE A 89 0.44 -7.85 0.90
N GLY A 90 0.37 -9.18 1.04
CA GLY A 90 0.28 -10.03 -0.13
C GLY A 90 -1.01 -9.84 -0.91
N ASP A 91 -1.03 -10.33 -2.15
CA ASP A 91 -2.12 -10.06 -3.10
C ASP A 91 -3.51 -10.36 -2.54
N ARG A 92 -3.64 -11.40 -1.71
CA ARG A 92 -4.90 -11.85 -1.12
C ARG A 92 -5.37 -11.02 0.07
N PHE A 93 -4.62 -10.01 0.53
CA PHE A 93 -5.03 -9.16 1.64
C PHE A 93 -6.25 -8.33 1.26
N ASN A 94 -7.36 -8.60 1.95
CA ASN A 94 -8.62 -7.89 1.78
C ASN A 94 -9.33 -7.82 3.13
N LYS A 95 -8.72 -7.10 4.08
CA LYS A 95 -9.22 -6.94 5.45
C LYS A 95 -9.33 -5.45 5.81
N PRO A 96 -10.32 -5.05 6.63
CA PRO A 96 -10.52 -3.64 6.98
C PRO A 96 -9.29 -3.00 7.60
N ILE A 97 -9.04 -1.73 7.24
CA ILE A 97 -7.87 -0.98 7.70
C ILE A 97 -8.19 0.32 8.46
N ALA A 98 -9.47 0.65 8.64
CA ALA A 98 -9.90 1.90 9.26
C ALA A 98 -9.42 2.08 10.72
N ARG A 99 -9.17 0.97 11.44
CA ARG A 99 -8.71 0.97 12.85
C ARG A 99 -7.27 0.51 13.01
N VAL A 100 -6.48 0.55 11.94
CA VAL A 100 -5.05 0.22 12.02
C VAL A 100 -4.30 1.43 12.55
N SER A 101 -3.47 1.21 13.57
CA SER A 101 -2.56 2.23 14.09
C SER A 101 -1.25 2.12 13.33
N TRP A 102 -1.09 2.90 12.27
CA TRP A 102 0.12 2.89 11.45
C TRP A 102 1.30 3.53 12.18
N SER A 103 2.50 3.08 11.83
CA SER A 103 3.75 3.71 12.26
C SER A 103 3.78 5.20 11.86
N PRO A 104 4.28 6.11 12.72
CA PRO A 104 4.46 7.52 12.38
C PRO A 104 5.57 7.76 11.35
N PHE A 105 6.40 6.76 11.07
CA PHE A 105 7.47 6.80 10.07
C PHE A 105 7.16 5.96 8.82
N LEU A 106 5.90 5.53 8.63
CA LEU A 106 5.47 4.80 7.44
C LEU A 106 5.71 5.63 6.18
N GLN A 107 6.53 5.13 5.27
CA GLN A 107 6.88 5.83 4.03
C GLN A 107 6.09 5.30 2.83
N GLN A 108 5.81 4.01 2.81
CA GLN A 108 5.19 3.36 1.67
C GLN A 108 4.08 2.42 2.14
N LEU A 109 2.92 2.53 1.49
CA LEU A 109 1.79 1.64 1.71
C LEU A 109 1.28 1.14 0.37
N LEU A 110 1.55 -0.14 0.08
CA LEU A 110 1.12 -0.81 -1.15
C LEU A 110 0.13 -1.91 -0.77
N PHE A 111 -1.07 -1.85 -1.35
CA PHE A 111 -2.07 -2.90 -1.19
C PHE A 111 -1.98 -3.91 -2.32
N GLY A 112 -2.08 -5.19 -1.98
CA GLY A 112 -2.12 -6.30 -2.93
C GLY A 112 -3.38 -6.32 -3.80
N CYS A 113 -3.33 -7.08 -4.90
CA CYS A 113 -4.32 -7.04 -5.99
C CYS A 113 -5.79 -7.14 -5.56
N TYR A 114 -6.11 -7.91 -4.52
CA TYR A 114 -7.48 -8.18 -4.09
C TYR A 114 -8.05 -7.20 -3.06
N PHE A 115 -7.28 -6.19 -2.63
CA PHE A 115 -7.76 -5.21 -1.66
C PHE A 115 -8.93 -4.39 -2.21
N ASN A 116 -10.09 -4.50 -1.56
CA ASN A 116 -11.30 -3.76 -1.91
C ASN A 116 -12.13 -3.46 -0.66
N GLN A 117 -11.48 -2.90 0.36
CA GLN A 117 -12.14 -2.47 1.60
C GLN A 117 -12.37 -0.97 1.60
N THR A 118 -13.43 -0.54 2.30
CA THR A 118 -13.70 0.88 2.51
C THR A 118 -12.52 1.54 3.22
N ILE A 119 -12.13 2.70 2.72
CA ILE A 119 -11.00 3.50 3.23
C ILE A 119 -11.45 4.82 3.86
N THR A 120 -12.75 5.05 3.98
CA THR A 120 -13.30 6.19 4.72
C THR A 120 -12.86 6.14 6.19
N GLY A 121 -12.39 7.28 6.72
CA GLY A 121 -11.94 7.40 8.10
C GLY A 121 -10.59 6.73 8.41
N ILE A 122 -9.86 6.25 7.40
CA ILE A 122 -8.49 5.81 7.60
C ILE A 122 -7.61 6.97 8.08
N LYS A 123 -6.78 6.71 9.08
CA LYS A 123 -5.75 7.65 9.55
C LYS A 123 -4.41 7.22 8.98
N LEU A 124 -3.97 7.89 7.91
CA LEU A 124 -2.65 7.68 7.33
C LEU A 124 -1.65 8.68 7.96
N PRO A 125 -0.40 8.28 8.21
CA PRO A 125 0.61 9.15 8.79
C PRO A 125 1.16 10.16 7.77
N ASP A 126 1.56 11.34 8.26
CA ASP A 126 2.12 12.42 7.43
C ASP A 126 3.51 12.12 6.84
N SER A 127 4.15 11.04 7.27
CA SER A 127 5.41 10.55 6.70
C SER A 127 5.21 9.86 5.34
N LEU A 128 3.97 9.51 4.97
CA LEU A 128 3.68 8.66 3.81
C LEU A 128 4.09 9.36 2.51
N GLN A 129 5.04 8.75 1.80
CA GLN A 129 5.57 9.22 0.52
C GLN A 129 4.87 8.55 -0.67
N GLN A 130 4.32 7.36 -0.49
CA GLN A 130 3.66 6.64 -1.57
C GLN A 130 2.49 5.81 -1.04
N LEU A 131 1.34 5.99 -1.69
CA LEU A 131 0.15 5.18 -1.49
C LEU A 131 -0.29 4.57 -2.82
N SER A 132 -0.31 3.24 -2.87
CA SER A 132 -0.86 2.52 -4.02
C SER A 132 -1.91 1.54 -3.57
N PHE A 133 -3.10 1.66 -4.16
CA PHE A 133 -4.16 0.68 -3.96
C PHE A 133 -4.01 -0.50 -4.92
N GLY A 134 -4.49 -1.66 -4.48
CA GLY A 134 -4.54 -2.87 -5.30
C GLY A 134 -5.57 -2.78 -6.42
N ASP A 135 -5.42 -3.62 -7.43
CA ASP A 135 -6.21 -3.58 -8.66
C ASP A 135 -7.72 -3.54 -8.42
N ARG A 136 -8.23 -4.32 -7.45
CA ARG A 136 -9.67 -4.47 -7.19
C ARG A 136 -10.34 -3.35 -6.41
N ILE A 137 -9.61 -2.32 -5.98
CA ILE A 137 -10.23 -1.21 -5.24
C ILE A 137 -11.33 -0.56 -6.09
N ASN A 138 -12.53 -0.45 -5.57
CA ASN A 138 -13.62 0.29 -6.20
C ASN A 138 -14.56 0.88 -5.14
N GLN A 139 -13.98 1.49 -4.12
CA GLN A 139 -14.69 2.09 -2.99
C GLN A 139 -14.72 3.62 -3.13
N PRO A 140 -15.78 4.31 -2.69
CA PRO A 140 -15.85 5.77 -2.71
C PRO A 140 -14.69 6.41 -1.94
N ILE A 141 -14.21 7.54 -2.46
CA ILE A 141 -13.06 8.25 -1.88
C ILE A 141 -13.37 9.67 -1.39
N ALA A 142 -14.64 10.07 -1.44
CA ALA A 142 -15.08 11.33 -0.88
C ALA A 142 -14.89 11.35 0.65
N GLY A 143 -14.43 12.49 1.18
CA GLY A 143 -14.22 12.68 2.62
C GLY A 143 -13.02 11.95 3.22
N ILE A 144 -12.12 11.38 2.41
CA ILE A 144 -10.85 10.84 2.91
C ILE A 144 -9.92 11.99 3.30
N GLY A 145 -9.42 11.96 4.54
CA GLY A 145 -8.34 12.83 4.99
C GLY A 145 -6.99 12.27 4.55
N TRP A 146 -6.56 12.58 3.34
CA TRP A 146 -5.24 12.18 2.86
C TRP A 146 -4.13 12.93 3.61
N PRO A 147 -2.94 12.34 3.81
CA PRO A 147 -1.79 13.06 4.35
C PRO A 147 -1.44 14.26 3.48
N ALA A 148 -1.31 15.44 4.07
CA ALA A 148 -1.13 16.68 3.31
C ALA A 148 0.15 16.69 2.45
N SER A 149 1.16 15.96 2.91
CA SER A 149 2.49 15.82 2.31
C SER A 149 2.58 14.73 1.23
N LEU A 150 1.54 13.91 1.03
CA LEU A 150 1.60 12.74 0.15
C LEU A 150 1.91 13.15 -1.30
N PRO A 151 3.09 12.80 -1.85
CA PRO A 151 3.47 13.23 -3.19
C PRO A 151 2.96 12.29 -4.30
N GLN A 152 2.65 11.03 -3.99
CA GLN A 152 2.26 10.02 -4.98
C GLN A 152 1.05 9.19 -4.53
N LEU A 153 0.02 9.17 -5.37
CA LEU A 153 -1.20 8.39 -5.17
C LEU A 153 -1.58 7.64 -6.44
N CYS A 154 -1.70 6.32 -6.33
CA CYS A 154 -2.15 5.45 -7.41
C CYS A 154 -3.41 4.67 -7.04
N PHE A 155 -4.40 4.69 -7.92
CA PHE A 155 -5.57 3.81 -7.85
C PHE A 155 -5.40 2.59 -8.75
N GLY A 156 -5.96 1.46 -8.30
CA GLY A 156 -5.92 0.20 -9.03
C GLY A 156 -6.81 0.17 -10.28
N CYS A 157 -6.60 -0.84 -11.12
CA CYS A 157 -7.24 -1.02 -12.42
C CYS A 157 -8.76 -0.86 -12.43
N PHE A 158 -9.44 -1.36 -11.40
CA PHE A 158 -10.91 -1.43 -11.33
C PHE A 158 -11.55 -0.21 -10.65
N PHE A 159 -10.75 0.79 -10.25
CA PHE A 159 -11.29 1.99 -9.63
C PHE A 159 -12.11 2.80 -10.63
N ASN A 160 -13.41 2.94 -10.37
CA ASN A 160 -14.31 3.71 -11.23
C ASN A 160 -15.37 4.47 -10.40
N GLN A 161 -14.97 5.01 -9.25
CA GLN A 161 -15.86 5.83 -8.42
C GLN A 161 -15.74 7.32 -8.76
N PRO A 162 -16.82 8.10 -8.62
CA PRO A 162 -16.76 9.55 -8.79
C PRO A 162 -15.73 10.18 -7.85
N ILE A 163 -15.04 11.21 -8.35
CA ILE A 163 -14.02 11.95 -7.60
C ILE A 163 -14.46 13.38 -7.23
N THR A 164 -15.75 13.68 -7.39
CA THR A 164 -16.35 14.93 -6.95
C THR A 164 -16.30 15.05 -5.43
N GLY A 165 -15.91 16.22 -4.92
CA GLY A 165 -15.79 16.46 -3.47
C GLY A 165 -14.57 15.82 -2.80
N VAL A 166 -13.62 15.29 -3.58
CA VAL A 166 -12.34 14.82 -3.06
C VAL A 166 -11.43 16.02 -2.82
N VAL A 167 -10.91 16.12 -1.60
CA VAL A 167 -9.86 17.08 -1.23
C VAL A 167 -8.53 16.36 -1.38
N TRP A 168 -7.72 16.70 -2.38
CA TRP A 168 -6.43 16.04 -2.63
C TRP A 168 -5.32 16.59 -1.73
N PRO A 169 -4.25 15.82 -1.46
CA PRO A 169 -3.06 16.32 -0.75
C PRO A 169 -2.50 17.59 -1.40
N ALA A 170 -2.15 18.58 -0.57
CA ALA A 170 -1.65 19.87 -1.04
C ALA A 170 -0.30 19.75 -1.77
N LEU A 171 0.50 18.72 -1.48
CA LEU A 171 1.80 18.46 -2.11
C LEU A 171 1.76 17.28 -3.12
N LEU A 172 0.58 16.84 -3.55
CA LEU A 172 0.46 15.74 -4.51
C LEU A 172 1.13 16.12 -5.83
N ARG A 173 2.12 15.34 -6.26
CA ARG A 173 2.85 15.54 -7.52
C ARG A 173 2.40 14.58 -8.60
N GLN A 174 1.99 13.36 -8.22
CA GLN A 174 1.59 12.32 -9.15
C GLN A 174 0.27 11.68 -8.71
N LEU A 175 -0.71 11.71 -9.61
CA LEU A 175 -2.00 11.05 -9.45
C LEU A 175 -2.24 10.14 -10.65
N SER A 176 -2.49 8.86 -10.38
CA SER A 176 -2.80 7.88 -11.42
C SER A 176 -4.13 7.18 -11.15
N PHE A 177 -5.00 7.16 -12.16
CA PHE A 177 -6.22 6.38 -12.18
C PHE A 177 -6.07 5.14 -13.06
N GLY A 178 -6.69 4.03 -12.64
CA GLY A 178 -6.62 2.76 -13.34
C GLY A 178 -7.44 2.68 -14.64
N ASP A 179 -7.28 1.56 -15.35
CA ASP A 179 -7.85 1.30 -16.67
C ASP A 179 -9.37 1.48 -16.77
N GLN A 180 -10.12 1.21 -15.70
CA GLN A 180 -11.59 1.28 -15.69
C GLN A 180 -12.14 2.65 -15.32
N PHE A 181 -11.30 3.62 -14.95
CA PHE A 181 -11.78 4.94 -14.57
C PHE A 181 -12.36 5.69 -15.77
N ASN A 182 -13.67 5.93 -15.76
CA ASN A 182 -14.38 6.66 -16.82
C ASN A 182 -15.47 7.57 -16.23
N GLN A 183 -15.18 8.19 -15.09
CA GLN A 183 -16.08 9.17 -14.45
C GLN A 183 -15.81 10.58 -14.98
N ALA A 184 -16.86 11.41 -14.96
CA ALA A 184 -16.73 12.83 -15.29
C ALA A 184 -15.88 13.55 -14.23
N ILE A 185 -15.04 14.50 -14.68
CA ILE A 185 -14.13 15.29 -13.82
C ILE A 185 -14.68 16.71 -13.65
N ILE A 186 -16.00 16.82 -13.50
CA ILE A 186 -16.70 18.10 -13.37
C ILE A 186 -16.62 18.57 -11.92
N GLY A 187 -16.17 19.80 -11.70
CA GLY A 187 -16.06 20.40 -10.36
C GLY A 187 -14.98 19.78 -9.47
N VAL A 188 -14.01 19.08 -10.08
CA VAL A 188 -12.86 18.52 -9.38
C VAL A 188 -11.75 19.55 -9.33
N VAL A 189 -11.27 19.86 -8.12
CA VAL A 189 -10.13 20.76 -7.91
C VAL A 189 -8.90 19.91 -7.67
N LEU A 190 -7.97 19.91 -8.61
CA LEU A 190 -6.66 19.25 -8.46
C LEU A 190 -5.69 20.20 -7.74
N PRO A 191 -4.71 19.70 -6.99
CA PRO A 191 -3.76 20.54 -6.27
C PRO A 191 -2.77 21.20 -7.24
N ASP A 192 -2.38 22.45 -6.97
CA ASP A 192 -1.46 23.23 -7.82
C ASP A 192 -0.07 22.58 -7.95
N SER A 193 0.30 21.71 -7.01
CA SER A 193 1.55 20.95 -7.04
C SER A 193 1.56 19.79 -8.04
N LEU A 194 0.43 19.46 -8.66
CA LEU A 194 0.29 18.27 -9.49
C LEU A 194 1.11 18.42 -10.78
N GLN A 195 2.10 17.53 -10.94
CA GLN A 195 3.00 17.52 -12.09
C GLN A 195 2.62 16.46 -13.11
N GLN A 196 2.01 15.37 -12.66
CA GLN A 196 1.62 14.23 -13.50
C GLN A 196 0.23 13.75 -13.12
N LEU A 197 -0.64 13.69 -14.12
CA LEU A 197 -1.98 13.14 -14.03
C LEU A 197 -2.15 12.10 -15.13
N SER A 198 -2.40 10.86 -14.73
CA SER A 198 -2.53 9.73 -15.65
C SER A 198 -3.92 9.13 -15.55
N PHE A 199 -4.49 8.79 -16.70
CA PHE A 199 -5.74 8.05 -16.84
C PHE A 199 -5.49 6.75 -17.59
N GLY A 200 -6.27 5.74 -17.26
CA GLY A 200 -6.24 4.46 -17.93
C GLY A 200 -6.98 4.43 -19.26
N LEU A 201 -6.95 3.27 -19.91
CA LEU A 201 -7.37 3.08 -21.30
C LEU A 201 -8.84 3.43 -21.59
N ASN A 202 -9.75 3.28 -20.62
CA ASN A 202 -11.18 3.50 -20.83
C ASN A 202 -11.64 4.94 -20.59
N PHE A 203 -10.74 5.88 -20.31
CA PHE A 203 -11.11 7.27 -20.07
C PHE A 203 -11.46 7.98 -21.39
N THR A 204 -12.76 8.20 -21.65
CA THR A 204 -13.27 8.70 -22.95
C THR A 204 -13.57 10.20 -22.96
N ASN A 205 -13.60 10.81 -24.16
CA ASN A 205 -13.62 12.27 -24.39
C ASN A 205 -14.86 13.03 -23.84
N ARG A 206 -15.92 12.35 -23.35
CA ARG A 206 -17.12 12.99 -22.78
C ARG A 206 -16.92 13.51 -21.34
N SER A 207 -15.84 13.10 -20.66
CA SER A 207 -15.53 13.52 -19.28
C SER A 207 -14.71 14.81 -19.18
N ARG A 208 -14.38 15.44 -20.33
CA ARG A 208 -13.39 16.53 -20.47
C ARG A 208 -13.94 17.95 -20.41
N GLU A 209 -15.26 18.14 -20.35
CA GLU A 209 -15.87 19.46 -20.65
C GLU A 209 -15.69 20.55 -19.58
N SER A 210 -14.99 20.34 -18.45
CA SER A 210 -14.75 21.42 -17.48
C SER A 210 -13.58 21.21 -16.50
N CYS A 211 -12.43 20.72 -16.97
CA CYS A 211 -11.21 20.91 -16.19
C CYS A 211 -10.80 22.38 -16.27
N GLY A 212 -11.10 23.17 -15.23
CA GLY A 212 -10.64 24.55 -15.08
C GLY A 212 -9.14 24.59 -14.81
N LEU A 213 -8.33 24.26 -15.82
CA LEU A 213 -6.88 24.27 -15.74
C LEU A 213 -6.35 25.60 -16.28
N GLY A 214 -5.65 26.35 -15.41
CA GLY A 214 -4.51 27.17 -15.86
C GLY A 214 -3.45 26.29 -16.53
N PRO A 215 -2.40 26.84 -17.15
CA PRO A 215 -1.57 26.14 -18.13
C PRO A 215 -0.77 24.98 -17.53
N CYS A 216 -1.37 23.79 -17.43
CA CYS A 216 -0.67 22.53 -17.23
C CYS A 216 0.01 22.15 -18.55
N SER A 217 1.28 22.52 -18.70
CA SER A 217 2.09 22.26 -19.89
C SER A 217 2.55 20.80 -20.06
N ASN A 218 2.12 19.87 -19.19
CA ASN A 218 2.62 18.48 -19.18
C ASN A 218 1.54 17.39 -18.99
N CYS A 219 0.30 17.60 -19.46
CA CYS A 219 -0.67 16.50 -19.61
C CYS A 219 -0.21 15.53 -20.72
N ARG A 220 0.67 14.58 -20.40
CA ARG A 220 1.03 13.49 -21.31
C ARG A 220 -0.04 12.41 -21.27
N LEU A 221 -0.79 12.26 -22.36
CA LEU A 221 -1.57 11.06 -22.64
C LEU A 221 -0.58 9.91 -22.91
N GLY A 222 -0.33 9.08 -21.90
CA GLY A 222 0.53 7.91 -22.03
C GLY A 222 -0.15 6.83 -22.86
N THR A 223 0.44 6.48 -24.00
CA THR A 223 0.09 5.28 -24.76
C THR A 223 0.38 4.03 -23.93
N ALA A 224 -0.65 3.18 -23.77
CA ALA A 224 -0.61 1.75 -23.51
C ALA A 224 0.58 1.19 -22.69
N PHE A 225 0.38 0.98 -21.39
CA PHE A 225 1.12 -0.05 -20.66
C PHE A 225 0.43 -1.40 -20.89
N THR A 226 0.94 -2.21 -21.83
CA THR A 226 0.47 -3.57 -22.04
C THR A 226 0.90 -4.48 -20.88
N SER A 227 -0.09 -5.14 -20.26
CA SER A 227 0.01 -6.19 -19.24
C SER A 227 0.95 -7.34 -19.66
N PRO A 228 1.73 -7.91 -18.73
CA PRO A 228 1.28 -9.10 -18.02
C PRO A 228 1.50 -9.00 -16.50
N SER A 229 0.41 -9.16 -15.73
CA SER A 229 0.39 -9.42 -14.27
C SER A 229 1.08 -8.39 -13.33
N SER A 230 0.29 -7.62 -12.58
CA SER A 230 0.66 -6.85 -11.37
C SER A 230 1.67 -5.70 -11.48
N LYS A 231 1.50 -4.76 -12.43
CA LYS A 231 2.41 -3.60 -12.58
C LYS A 231 1.75 -2.22 -12.54
N TYR A 232 0.60 -2.07 -11.91
CA TYR A 232 -0.16 -0.81 -11.99
C TYR A 232 0.25 0.29 -11.01
N CYS A 233 1.12 0.02 -10.03
CA CYS A 233 2.01 1.00 -9.40
C CYS A 233 2.92 0.24 -8.42
N GLY A 234 4.15 -0.07 -8.86
CA GLY A 234 5.04 -0.91 -8.05
C GLY A 234 6.28 -1.35 -8.82
N ARG A 235 6.99 -0.41 -9.44
CA ARG A 235 8.40 -0.64 -9.81
C ARG A 235 9.11 0.70 -9.90
N LEU A 236 9.73 1.09 -8.79
CA LEU A 236 11.01 1.78 -8.84
C LEU A 236 12.03 0.79 -8.29
N VAL A 237 13.07 0.57 -9.09
CA VAL A 237 14.31 -0.09 -8.67
C VAL A 237 14.92 0.69 -7.52
#